data_AF-A0A382G0J2-F1
#
_entry.id   AF-A0A382G0J2-F1
#
_cell.length_a   1.000
_cell.length_b   1.000
_cell.length_c   1.000
_cell.angle_alpha   90.00
_cell.angle_beta   90.00
_cell.angle_gamma   90.00
#
_symmetry.space_group_name_H-M   'P 1'
#
loop_
_entity.id
_entity.type
_entity.pdbx_description
1 polymer ?
#
loop_
_entity_poly.entity_id
_entity_poly.type
_entity_poly.pdbx_seq_one_letter_code
_entity_poly.pdbx_strand_id
1 'polypeptide(L)'
;MRYLVDEDELRETIGYYQTSYYDYMLEDIQYPPNIGRAEKVVDRMPFDMKIVGEDFNWTSSPQFIITDAIHFELSTLNVAKIKADIAEGREPSREGVEAARYKNRTYAKIPFGDYTIFLVTPKMSVVVQRTYIVEAIIAITLLILLICYALV
;
A
#
# COMPACT_ATOMS: atom_id res chain seq x y z
N MET A 1 -12.56 30.38 11.23
CA MET A 1 -11.39 30.07 10.37
C MET A 1 -11.55 28.67 9.80
N ARG A 2 -11.58 28.50 8.48
CA ARG A 2 -11.41 27.19 7.82
C ARG A 2 -9.94 27.13 7.40
N TYR A 3 -9.15 26.27 8.05
CA TYR A 3 -7.82 25.94 7.55
C TYR A 3 -8.04 25.14 6.25
N LEU A 4 -7.76 25.77 5.12
CA LEU A 4 -7.50 25.05 3.87
C LEU A 4 -6.08 24.54 4.01
N VAL A 5 -5.93 23.32 4.54
CA VAL A 5 -4.65 22.62 4.51
C VAL A 5 -4.30 22.41 3.03
N ASP A 6 -3.11 22.83 2.62
CA ASP A 6 -2.64 22.66 1.25
C ASP A 6 -2.57 21.16 0.92
N GLU A 7 -2.95 20.78 -0.30
CA GLU A 7 -2.94 19.37 -0.73
C GLU A 7 -1.54 18.76 -0.60
N ASP A 8 -0.51 19.57 -0.85
CA ASP A 8 0.89 19.19 -0.72
C ASP A 8 1.30 18.99 0.75
N GLU A 9 0.88 19.88 1.65
CA GLU A 9 1.12 19.77 3.10
C GLU A 9 0.41 18.54 3.70
N LEU A 10 -0.80 18.24 3.22
CA LEU A 10 -1.55 17.05 3.60
C LEU A 10 -0.87 15.76 3.11
N ARG A 11 -0.40 15.75 1.85
CA ARG A 11 0.33 14.61 1.26
C ARG A 11 1.64 14.35 1.98
N GLU A 12 2.37 15.40 2.34
CA GLU A 12 3.62 15.31 3.10
C GLU A 12 3.37 14.72 4.49
N THR A 13 2.37 15.25 5.20
CA THR A 13 1.98 14.77 6.53
C THR A 13 1.55 13.29 6.51
N ILE A 14 0.68 12.89 5.57
CA ILE A 14 0.22 11.50 5.44
C ILE A 14 1.39 10.57 5.06
N GLY A 15 2.28 11.02 4.16
CA GLY A 15 3.48 10.29 3.78
C GLY A 15 4.43 10.05 4.95
N TYR A 16 4.61 11.04 5.81
CA TYR A 16 5.41 10.91 7.02
C TYR A 16 4.87 9.82 7.96
N TYR A 17 3.57 9.86 8.30
CA TYR A 17 2.97 8.86 9.18
C TYR A 17 3.00 7.44 8.61
N GLN A 18 2.76 7.28 7.30
CA GLN A 18 2.83 5.97 6.65
C GLN A 18 4.26 5.42 6.61
N THR A 19 5.25 6.30 6.50
CA THR A 19 6.65 5.92 6.52
C THR A 19 7.09 5.47 7.92
N SER A 20 6.79 6.26 8.95
CA SER A 20 7.09 5.88 10.34
C SER A 20 6.39 4.58 10.73
N TYR A 21 5.19 4.33 10.20
CA TYR A 21 4.50 3.06 10.41
C TYR A 21 5.32 1.85 9.93
N TYR A 22 5.94 1.94 8.75
CA TYR A 22 6.82 0.87 8.28
C TYR A 22 8.08 0.76 9.11
N ASP A 23 8.68 1.88 9.53
CA ASP A 23 9.88 1.85 10.38
C ASP A 23 9.61 1.13 11.72
N TYR A 24 8.48 1.44 12.39
CA TYR A 24 8.08 0.74 13.62
C TYR A 24 7.74 -0.73 13.37
N MET A 25 7.09 -1.05 12.25
CA MET A 25 6.81 -2.44 11.88
C MET A 25 8.11 -3.24 11.67
N LEU A 26 9.10 -2.64 11.01
CA LEU A 26 10.42 -3.24 10.77
C LEU A 26 11.19 -3.45 12.08
N GLU A 27 11.15 -2.48 12.99
CA GLU A 27 11.68 -2.61 14.34
C GLU A 27 10.99 -3.76 15.10
N ASP A 28 9.67 -3.87 14.96
CA ASP A 28 8.86 -4.90 15.61
C ASP A 28 9.15 -6.31 15.10
N ILE A 29 9.49 -6.52 13.83
CA ILE A 29 9.87 -7.84 13.30
C ILE A 29 11.36 -8.19 13.51
N GLN A 30 12.19 -7.17 13.81
CA GLN A 30 13.65 -7.23 14.01
C GLN A 30 14.47 -7.60 12.77
N TYR A 31 15.77 -7.35 12.83
CA TYR A 31 16.75 -7.77 11.81
C TYR A 31 17.72 -8.81 12.38
N PRO A 32 17.89 -10.00 11.74
CA PRO A 32 17.08 -10.50 10.63
C PRO A 32 15.61 -10.75 11.05
N PRO A 33 14.66 -10.80 10.09
CA PRO A 33 13.23 -10.96 10.40
C PRO A 33 12.93 -12.22 11.21
N ASN A 34 12.19 -12.06 12.30
CA ASN A 34 11.72 -13.18 13.12
C ASN A 34 10.27 -13.55 12.78
N ILE A 35 10.04 -14.81 12.36
CA ILE A 35 8.70 -15.31 11.98
C ILE A 35 7.67 -15.13 13.09
N GLY A 36 7.99 -15.54 14.32
CA GLY A 36 7.05 -15.44 15.44
C GLY A 36 6.70 -14.00 15.83
N ARG A 37 7.57 -13.03 15.50
CA ARG A 37 7.25 -11.60 15.66
C ARG A 37 6.43 -11.08 14.48
N ALA A 38 6.76 -11.47 13.26
CA ALA A 38 5.99 -11.14 12.07
C ALA A 38 4.54 -11.65 12.15
N GLU A 39 4.31 -12.86 12.67
CA GLU A 39 2.97 -13.39 12.96
C GLU A 39 2.20 -12.49 13.94
N LYS A 40 2.80 -12.13 15.08
CA LYS A 40 2.19 -11.22 16.07
C LYS A 40 1.89 -9.83 15.51
N VAL A 41 2.68 -9.35 14.56
CA VAL A 41 2.41 -8.09 13.85
C VAL A 41 1.19 -8.28 12.95
N VAL A 42 1.20 -9.30 12.10
CA VAL A 42 0.10 -9.58 11.17
C VAL A 42 -1.23 -9.82 11.88
N ASP A 43 -1.24 -10.48 13.03
CA ASP A 43 -2.46 -10.75 13.81
C ASP A 43 -3.15 -9.48 14.29
N ARG A 44 -2.40 -8.40 14.52
CA ARG A 44 -2.91 -7.13 15.05
C ARG A 44 -3.13 -6.07 13.97
N MET A 45 -2.70 -6.33 12.74
CA MET A 45 -2.69 -5.36 11.65
C MET A 45 -3.67 -5.74 10.52
N PRO A 46 -4.17 -4.77 9.73
CA PRO A 46 -5.16 -5.01 8.69
C PRO A 46 -4.58 -5.56 7.37
N PHE A 47 -3.37 -6.12 7.40
CA PHE A 47 -2.68 -6.63 6.22
C PHE A 47 -2.23 -8.09 6.41
N ASP A 48 -1.89 -8.74 5.31
CA ASP A 48 -1.03 -9.93 5.32
C ASP A 48 0.39 -9.54 4.89
N MET A 49 1.37 -10.28 5.41
CA MET A 49 2.80 -10.08 5.15
C MET A 49 3.41 -11.31 4.46
N LYS A 50 4.38 -11.07 3.59
CA LYS A 50 5.31 -12.05 3.03
C LYS A 50 6.72 -11.49 3.13
N ILE A 51 7.68 -12.32 3.51
CA ILE A 51 9.08 -11.94 3.68
C ILE A 51 9.91 -12.90 2.82
N VAL A 52 10.80 -12.34 1.99
CA VAL A 52 11.65 -13.09 1.07
C VAL A 52 13.11 -12.65 1.23
N GLY A 53 14.02 -13.59 1.39
CA GLY A 53 15.47 -13.44 1.31
C GLY A 53 16.06 -14.67 0.61
N GLU A 54 17.40 -14.76 0.50
CA GLU A 54 18.08 -15.85 -0.22
C GLU A 54 17.65 -17.25 0.27
N ASP A 55 17.68 -17.48 1.58
CA ASP A 55 17.30 -18.74 2.22
C ASP A 55 16.01 -18.63 3.06
N PHE A 56 15.23 -17.57 2.86
CA PHE A 56 14.08 -17.26 3.69
C PHE A 56 12.84 -16.93 2.85
N ASN A 57 11.77 -17.70 3.00
CA ASN A 57 10.50 -17.41 2.33
C ASN A 57 9.35 -17.77 3.27
N TRP A 58 8.78 -16.74 3.88
CA TRP A 58 7.65 -16.89 4.78
C TRP A 58 6.48 -16.05 4.31
N THR A 59 5.26 -16.55 4.53
CA THR A 59 4.04 -15.79 4.31
C THR A 59 3.01 -16.10 5.38
N SER A 60 2.32 -15.06 5.83
CA SER A 60 1.20 -15.17 6.76
C SER A 60 -0.07 -15.74 6.13
N SER A 61 -0.17 -15.75 4.79
CA SER A 61 -1.33 -16.29 4.09
C SER A 61 -0.89 -17.05 2.84
N PRO A 62 -1.30 -18.32 2.66
CA PRO A 62 -0.96 -19.09 1.46
C PRO A 62 -1.59 -18.51 0.18
N GLN A 63 -2.61 -17.66 0.31
CA GLN A 63 -3.23 -16.94 -0.81
C GLN A 63 -2.42 -15.70 -1.22
N PHE A 64 -1.47 -15.27 -0.39
CA PHE A 64 -0.65 -14.10 -0.68
C PHE A 64 0.51 -14.46 -1.62
N ILE A 65 0.22 -14.38 -2.92
CA ILE A 65 1.17 -14.66 -3.99
C ILE A 65 1.60 -13.35 -4.65
N ILE A 66 2.91 -13.15 -4.78
CA ILE A 66 3.51 -12.07 -5.59
C ILE A 66 3.74 -12.62 -6.99
N THR A 67 3.24 -11.91 -8.00
CA THR A 67 3.31 -12.31 -9.40
C THR A 67 3.82 -11.14 -10.23
N ASP A 68 4.43 -11.40 -11.38
CA ASP A 68 4.93 -10.37 -12.30
C ASP A 68 3.84 -9.44 -12.86
N ALA A 69 2.56 -9.81 -12.72
CA ALA A 69 1.42 -8.96 -13.06
C ALA A 69 1.18 -7.80 -12.05
N ILE A 70 1.86 -7.81 -10.89
CA ILE A 70 1.80 -6.73 -9.92
C ILE A 70 2.94 -5.76 -10.25
N HIS A 71 2.60 -4.63 -10.86
CA HIS A 71 3.56 -3.60 -11.21
C HIS A 71 3.79 -2.67 -10.02
N PHE A 72 4.94 -2.85 -9.36
CA PHE A 72 5.39 -1.99 -8.28
C PHE A 72 6.02 -0.72 -8.84
N GLU A 73 5.60 0.42 -8.30
CA GLU A 73 6.14 1.72 -8.63
C GLU A 73 6.63 2.39 -7.35
N LEU A 74 7.65 3.23 -7.46
CA LEU A 74 8.15 3.98 -6.32
C LEU A 74 7.01 4.80 -5.71
N SER A 75 6.70 4.56 -4.44
CA SER A 75 5.61 5.25 -3.78
C SER A 75 5.86 6.76 -3.76
N THR A 76 4.86 7.55 -4.12
CA THR A 76 4.91 9.03 -4.01
C THR A 76 5.16 9.50 -2.58
N LEU A 77 4.97 8.63 -1.59
CA LEU A 77 5.21 8.87 -0.17
C LEU A 77 6.70 8.84 0.18
N ASN A 78 7.54 8.16 -0.63
CA ASN A 78 9.00 8.22 -0.50
C ASN A 78 9.51 9.63 -0.75
N VAL A 79 8.82 10.45 -1.55
CA VAL A 79 9.25 11.83 -1.85
C VAL A 79 9.30 12.69 -0.59
N ALA A 80 8.38 12.48 0.36
CA ALA A 80 8.36 13.20 1.63
C ALA A 80 9.50 12.74 2.56
N LYS A 81 9.72 11.42 2.70
CA LYS A 81 10.84 10.87 3.48
C LYS A 81 12.19 11.30 2.91
N ILE A 82 12.36 11.20 1.58
CA ILE A 82 13.58 11.62 0.89
C ILE A 82 13.84 13.12 1.13
N LYS A 83 12.80 13.98 1.05
CA LYS A 83 12.94 15.41 1.35
C LYS A 83 13.32 15.67 2.81
N ALA A 84 12.69 14.97 3.76
CA ALA A 84 12.99 15.09 5.18
C ALA A 84 14.41 14.60 5.52
N ASP A 85 14.82 13.43 4.99
CA ASP A 85 16.17 12.88 5.12
C ASP A 85 17.21 13.89 4.60
N ILE A 86 16.97 14.49 3.43
CA ILE A 86 17.84 15.54 2.86
C ILE A 86 17.87 16.80 3.75
N ALA A 87 16.73 17.25 4.28
CA ALA A 87 16.64 18.42 5.14
C ALA A 87 17.35 18.22 6.49
N GLU A 88 17.37 16.99 7.00
CA GLU A 88 18.07 16.59 8.23
C GLU A 88 19.54 16.17 7.99
N GLY A 89 20.03 16.22 6.75
CA GLY A 89 21.41 15.88 6.39
C GLY A 89 21.73 14.38 6.45
N ARG A 90 20.71 13.52 6.41
CA ARG A 90 20.85 12.06 6.34
C ARG A 90 21.04 11.64 4.88
N GLU A 91 21.68 10.49 4.65
CA GLU A 91 21.72 9.94 3.29
C GLU A 91 20.28 9.67 2.80
N PRO A 92 19.90 10.14 1.60
CA PRO A 92 18.55 9.92 1.10
C PRO A 92 18.31 8.43 0.97
N SER A 93 17.20 7.96 1.55
CA SER A 93 16.75 6.58 1.42
C SER A 93 16.58 6.20 -0.07
N ARG A 94 17.63 5.64 -0.68
CA ARG A 94 17.67 5.23 -2.10
C ARG A 94 16.81 4.00 -2.39
N GLU A 95 16.42 3.29 -1.35
CA GLU A 95 15.59 2.09 -1.39
C GLU A 95 14.24 2.40 -0.75
N GLY A 96 13.43 3.15 -1.48
CA GLY A 96 12.10 3.55 -1.03
C GLY A 96 11.08 2.42 -1.09
N VAL A 97 9.99 2.55 -0.34
CA VAL A 97 8.85 1.62 -0.41
C VAL A 97 8.20 1.73 -1.79
N GLU A 98 8.10 0.63 -2.51
CA GLU A 98 7.33 0.59 -3.75
C GLU A 98 5.89 0.18 -3.44
N ALA A 99 4.92 0.68 -4.19
CA ALA A 99 3.51 0.37 -4.03
C ALA A 99 2.88 -0.04 -5.37
N ALA A 100 1.87 -0.90 -5.30
CA ALA A 100 1.09 -1.32 -6.46
C ALA A 100 -0.39 -1.45 -6.09
N ARG A 101 -1.28 -1.26 -7.06
CA ARG A 101 -2.70 -1.60 -6.93
C ARG A 101 -3.06 -2.72 -7.89
N TYR A 102 -3.54 -3.83 -7.34
CA TYR A 102 -3.91 -5.00 -8.13
C TYR A 102 -5.14 -5.68 -7.52
N LYS A 103 -6.13 -6.04 -8.38
CA LYS A 103 -7.39 -6.68 -7.95
C LYS A 103 -8.06 -6.02 -6.73
N ASN A 104 -8.15 -4.69 -6.75
CA ASN A 104 -8.72 -3.84 -5.68
C ASN A 104 -7.99 -3.91 -4.32
N ARG A 105 -6.78 -4.48 -4.27
CA ARG A 105 -5.90 -4.44 -3.09
C ARG A 105 -4.70 -3.54 -3.33
N THR A 106 -4.17 -3.00 -2.25
CA THR A 106 -2.92 -2.25 -2.25
C THR A 106 -1.81 -3.18 -1.78
N TYR A 107 -0.72 -3.19 -2.52
CA TYR A 107 0.49 -3.93 -2.20
C TYR A 107 1.61 -2.94 -1.91
N ALA A 108 2.44 -3.26 -0.92
CA ALA A 108 3.68 -2.54 -0.65
C ALA A 108 4.85 -3.52 -0.73
N LYS A 109 5.99 -3.06 -1.25
CA LYS A 109 7.26 -3.77 -1.32
C LYS A 109 8.30 -2.90 -0.62
N ILE A 110 8.86 -3.44 0.44
CA ILE A 110 9.72 -2.73 1.38
C ILE A 110 11.07 -3.45 1.42
N PRO A 111 12.15 -2.82 0.96
CA PRO A 111 13.50 -3.34 1.13
C PRO A 111 13.90 -3.29 2.61
N PHE A 112 14.56 -4.35 3.11
CA PHE A 112 14.98 -4.48 4.49
C PHE A 112 16.29 -5.28 4.58
N GLY A 113 17.40 -4.63 4.21
CA GLY A 113 18.71 -5.28 4.11
C GLY A 113 18.69 -6.40 3.06
N ASP A 114 19.08 -7.61 3.46
CA ASP A 114 19.09 -8.79 2.57
C ASP A 114 17.68 -9.40 2.34
N TYR A 115 16.63 -8.78 2.89
CA TYR A 115 15.25 -9.23 2.81
C TYR A 115 14.37 -8.22 2.09
N THR A 116 13.35 -8.72 1.41
CA THR A 116 12.24 -7.93 0.86
C THR A 116 10.95 -8.32 1.56
N ILE A 117 10.25 -7.32 2.06
CA ILE A 117 8.96 -7.48 2.73
C ILE A 117 7.86 -7.00 1.81
N PHE A 118 6.87 -7.86 1.61
CA PHE A 118 5.66 -7.53 0.89
C PHE A 118 4.48 -7.47 1.84
N LEU A 119 3.65 -6.46 1.69
CA LEU A 119 2.40 -6.30 2.42
C LEU A 119 1.23 -6.26 1.44
N VAL A 120 0.08 -6.75 1.86
CA VAL A 120 -1.17 -6.62 1.12
C VAL A 120 -2.31 -6.17 2.02
N THR A 121 -3.00 -5.12 1.61
CA THR A 121 -4.13 -4.53 2.33
C THR A 121 -5.37 -4.45 1.43
N PRO A 122 -6.56 -4.85 1.92
CA PRO A 122 -6.78 -5.56 3.18
C PRO A 122 -6.22 -7.00 3.14
N LYS A 123 -6.25 -7.72 4.28
CA LYS A 123 -5.92 -9.15 4.37
C LYS A 123 -6.59 -9.98 3.26
N MET A 124 -5.92 -11.04 2.80
CA MET A 124 -6.43 -11.93 1.76
C MET A 124 -7.75 -12.61 2.16
N SER A 125 -7.94 -12.86 3.45
CA SER A 125 -9.20 -13.39 4.01
C SER A 125 -10.41 -12.47 3.85
N VAL A 126 -10.18 -11.17 3.65
CA VAL A 126 -11.26 -10.18 3.45
C VAL A 126 -11.68 -10.18 1.99
N VAL A 127 -12.97 -10.38 1.73
CA VAL A 127 -13.54 -10.27 0.38
C VAL A 127 -13.56 -8.81 -0.05
N VAL A 128 -12.85 -8.49 -1.14
CA VAL A 128 -12.84 -7.14 -1.71
C VAL A 128 -13.87 -7.07 -2.83
N GLN A 129 -15.02 -6.46 -2.56
CA GLN A 129 -16.03 -6.25 -3.59
C GLN A 129 -15.59 -5.10 -4.53
N ARG A 130 -15.70 -5.34 -5.84
CA ARG A 130 -15.57 -4.27 -6.83
C ARG A 130 -16.85 -3.44 -6.79
N THR A 131 -16.73 -2.16 -6.47
CA THR A 131 -17.87 -1.24 -6.55
C THR A 131 -18.04 -0.79 -8.00
N TYR A 132 -19.15 -1.16 -8.63
CA TYR A 132 -19.46 -0.86 -10.04
C TYR A 132 -20.03 0.55 -10.25
N ILE A 133 -19.43 1.56 -9.61
CA ILE A 133 -19.96 2.94 -9.62
C ILE A 133 -19.96 3.50 -11.04
N VAL A 134 -18.87 3.29 -11.78
CA VAL A 134 -18.71 3.83 -13.14
C VAL A 134 -19.70 3.16 -14.08
N GLU A 135 -19.82 1.84 -14.02
CA GLU A 135 -20.77 1.07 -14.81
C GLU A 135 -22.22 1.47 -14.49
N ALA A 136 -22.54 1.70 -13.21
CA ALA A 136 -23.84 2.19 -12.79
C ALA A 136 -24.14 3.59 -13.35
N ILE A 137 -23.18 4.51 -13.30
CA ILE A 137 -23.32 5.85 -13.89
C ILE A 137 -23.58 5.75 -15.40
N ILE A 138 -22.82 4.90 -16.11
CA ILE A 138 -23.02 4.69 -17.56
C ILE A 138 -24.43 4.14 -17.83
N ALA A 139 -24.85 3.12 -17.07
CA ALA A 139 -26.16 2.50 -17.24
C ALA A 139 -27.31 3.50 -16.99
N ILE A 140 -27.22 4.29 -15.91
CA ILE A 140 -28.19 5.35 -15.59
C ILE A 140 -28.21 6.42 -16.70
N THR A 141 -27.05 6.83 -17.19
CA THR A 141 -26.93 7.82 -18.26
C THR A 141 -27.59 7.32 -19.55
N LEU A 142 -27.34 6.06 -19.94
CA LEU A 142 -27.98 5.46 -21.12
C LEU A 142 -29.49 5.29 -20.95
N LEU A 143 -29.95 4.94 -19.74
CA LEU A 143 -31.38 4.83 -19.43
C LEU A 143 -32.08 6.19 -19.59
N ILE A 144 -31.49 7.27 -19.06
CA ILE A 144 -32.03 8.62 -19.20
C ILE A 144 -32.09 9.02 -20.69
N LEU A 145 -31.03 8.75 -21.46
CA LEU A 145 -31.01 9.03 -22.90
C LEU A 145 -32.11 8.26 -23.66
N LEU A 146 -32.33 6.99 -23.33
CA LEU A 146 -33.39 6.17 -23.92
C LEU A 146 -34.78 6.74 -23.61
N ILE A 147 -35.02 7.14 -22.36
CA ILE A 147 -36.30 7.75 -21.94
C ILE A 147 -36.53 9.06 -22.69
N CYS A 148 -35.51 9.92 -22.78
CA CYS A 148 -35.59 11.17 -23.54
C CYS A 148 -35.88 10.91 -25.02
N TYR A 149 -35.26 9.89 -25.63
CA TYR A 149 -35.50 9.53 -27.02
C TYR A 149 -36.94 9.02 -27.25
N ALA A 150 -37.48 8.21 -26.34
CA ALA A 150 -38.83 7.67 -26.47
C ALA A 150 -39.96 8.70 -26.22
N LEU A 151 -39.64 9.84 -25.58
CA LEU A 151 -40.57 10.94 -25.29
C LEU A 151 -40.61 12.02 -26.39
N VAL A 152 -39.74 11.92 -27.41
CA VAL A 152 -39.70 12.79 -28.60
C VAL A 152 -40.42 12.13 -29.76
#